data_AF-A0A0R1RNN2-F1
#
_entry.id   AF-A0A0R1RNN2-F1
#
_cell.length_a   1.000
_cell.length_b   1.000
_cell.length_c   1.000
_cell.angle_alpha   90.00
_cell.angle_beta   90.00
_cell.angle_gamma   90.00
#
_symmetry.space_group_name_H-M   'P 1'
#
loop_
_entity.id
_entity.type
_entity.pdbx_description
1 polymer ?
#
loop_
_entity_poly.entity_id
_entity_poly.type
_entity_poly.pdbx_seq_one_letter_code
_entity_poly.pdbx_strand_id
1 'polypeptide(L)'
;MMNVPDVAQKTVSSKQITNRLKRSRGQMDGVLRMMDEGRECQDILVQLAAVRSSVDKAMKLVVAENIRQTVEKMGVAADSEEAASLQKSLDLMMKTR
;
A
#
# COMPACT_ATOMS: atom_id res chain seq x y z
N MET A 1 27.40 11.83 22.55
CA MET A 1 26.19 12.29 21.82
C MET A 1 26.26 11.73 20.42
N MET A 2 25.58 10.61 20.15
CA MET A 2 25.38 10.14 18.79
C MET A 2 24.32 11.03 18.17
N ASN A 3 24.70 11.76 17.12
CA ASN A 3 23.80 12.60 16.34
C ASN A 3 22.85 11.65 15.59
N VAL A 4 21.61 11.50 16.08
CA VAL A 4 20.56 10.83 15.32
C VAL A 4 20.13 11.83 14.24
N PRO A 5 20.41 11.60 12.96
CA PRO A 5 19.99 12.52 11.92
C PRO A 5 18.47 12.55 11.92
N ASP A 6 17.94 13.77 12.02
CA ASP A 6 16.52 14.12 11.86
C ASP A 6 15.93 13.36 10.67
N VAL A 7 15.17 12.30 10.97
CA VAL A 7 14.49 11.50 9.96
C VAL A 7 13.32 12.35 9.48
N ALA A 8 13.57 13.25 8.54
CA ALA A 8 12.53 13.85 7.73
C ALA A 8 11.69 12.70 7.13
N GLN A 9 10.54 12.43 7.76
CA GLN A 9 9.53 11.49 7.27
C GLN A 9 8.94 12.13 6.02
N LYS A 10 9.45 11.73 4.86
CA LYS A 10 8.84 12.05 3.57
C LYS A 10 7.44 11.45 3.60
N THR A 11 6.43 12.31 3.56
CA THR A 11 5.02 11.94 3.67
C THR A 11 4.64 10.95 2.57
N VAL A 12 3.88 9.91 2.91
CA VAL A 12 3.32 8.97 1.94
C VAL A 12 2.18 9.66 1.17
N SER A 13 2.54 10.51 0.22
CA SER A 13 1.59 11.30 -0.58
C SER A 13 1.56 10.80 -2.01
N SER A 14 1.15 9.54 -2.22
CA SER A 14 0.85 9.03 -3.56
C SER A 14 -0.65 9.10 -3.83
N LYS A 15 -1.02 9.84 -4.88
CA LYS A 15 -2.41 9.93 -5.37
C LYS A 15 -3.00 8.55 -5.66
N GLN A 16 -2.17 7.59 -6.08
CA GLN A 16 -2.60 6.21 -6.33
C GLN A 16 -2.99 5.49 -5.03
N ILE A 17 -2.23 5.67 -3.95
CA ILE A 17 -2.52 5.11 -2.62
C ILE A 17 -3.82 5.73 -2.09
N THR A 18 -3.94 7.06 -2.13
CA THR A 18 -5.15 7.77 -1.68
C THR A 18 -6.39 7.32 -2.44
N ASN A 19 -6.30 7.18 -3.77
CA ASN A 19 -7.43 6.70 -4.59
C ASN A 19 -7.82 5.26 -4.26
N ARG A 20 -6.86 4.40 -3.93
CA ARG A 20 -7.15 3.03 -3.47
C ARG A 20 -7.88 3.05 -2.12
N LEU A 21 -7.36 3.80 -1.15
CA LEU A 21 -7.99 3.91 0.17
C LEU A 21 -9.40 4.51 0.10
N LYS A 22 -9.63 5.49 -0.78
CA LYS A 22 -10.98 6.01 -1.05
C LYS A 22 -11.93 4.93 -1.59
N ARG A 23 -11.45 4.05 -2.47
CA ARG A 23 -12.25 2.89 -2.92
C ARG A 23 -12.49 1.89 -1.81
N SER A 24 -11.46 1.56 -1.01
CA SER A 24 -11.60 0.65 0.15
C SER A 24 -12.61 1.18 1.16
N ARG A 25 -12.66 2.51 1.38
CA ARG A 25 -13.69 3.16 2.19
C ARG A 25 -15.09 2.90 1.65
N GLY A 26 -15.33 3.18 0.36
CA GLY A 26 -16.64 2.92 -0.24
C GLY A 26 -17.07 1.45 -0.22
N GLN A 27 -16.10 0.53 -0.32
CA GLN A 27 -16.38 -0.90 -0.12
C GLN A 27 -16.79 -1.21 1.33
N MET A 28 -16.11 -0.61 2.31
CA MET A 28 -16.47 -0.76 3.73
C MET A 28 -17.85 -0.20 4.03
N ASP A 29 -18.18 0.99 3.52
CA ASP A 29 -19.50 1.59 3.65
C ASP A 29 -20.58 0.67 3.04
N GLY A 30 -20.26 0.00 1.93
CA GLY A 30 -21.10 -1.03 1.33
C GLY A 30 -21.32 -2.25 2.24
N VAL A 31 -20.28 -2.73 2.92
CA VAL A 31 -20.39 -3.83 3.89
C VAL A 31 -21.32 -3.45 5.04
N LEU A 32 -21.16 -2.25 5.62
CA LEU A 32 -22.02 -1.78 6.70
C LEU A 32 -23.49 -1.72 6.27
N ARG A 33 -23.76 -1.18 5.09
CA ARG A 33 -25.12 -1.17 4.53
C ARG A 33 -25.68 -2.58 4.32
N MET A 34 -24.86 -3.53 3.87
CA MET A 34 -25.29 -4.93 3.73
C MET A 34 -25.65 -5.55 5.08
N MET A 35 -24.97 -5.17 6.16
CA MET A 35 -25.32 -5.61 7.52
C MET A 35 -26.65 -4.99 7.97
N ASP A 36 -26.87 -3.70 7.72
CA ASP A 36 -28.13 -3.01 8.04
C ASP A 36 -29.31 -3.60 7.26
N GLU A 37 -29.08 -4.02 6.01
CA GLU A 37 -30.05 -4.70 5.14
C GLU A 37 -30.27 -6.19 5.53
N GLY A 38 -29.55 -6.72 6.52
CA GLY A 38 -29.70 -8.10 6.99
C GLY A 38 -29.21 -9.16 6.00
N ARG A 39 -28.19 -8.84 5.18
CA ARG A 39 -27.60 -9.78 4.21
C ARG A 39 -26.97 -10.99 4.89
N GLU A 40 -26.96 -12.11 4.16
CA GLU A 40 -26.35 -13.36 4.60
C GLU A 40 -24.86 -13.23 4.93
N CYS A 41 -24.42 -13.97 5.95
CA CYS A 41 -23.03 -13.97 6.42
C CYS A 41 -22.01 -14.28 5.30
N GLN A 42 -22.36 -15.18 4.38
CA GLN A 42 -21.49 -15.56 3.27
C GLN A 42 -21.22 -14.37 2.33
N ASP A 43 -22.23 -13.55 2.07
CA ASP A 43 -22.09 -12.36 1.22
C ASP A 43 -21.21 -11.29 1.89
N ILE A 44 -21.39 -11.09 3.20
CA ILE A 44 -20.57 -10.19 4.00
C ILE A 44 -19.11 -10.64 3.97
N LEU A 45 -18.83 -11.94 4.13
CA LEU A 45 -17.47 -12.49 4.10
C LEU A 45 -16.78 -12.24 2.75
N VAL A 46 -17.50 -12.40 1.63
CA VAL A 46 -16.96 -12.13 0.29
C VAL A 46 -16.56 -10.66 0.15
N GLN A 47 -17.40 -9.73 0.61
CA GLN A 47 -17.09 -8.29 0.54
C GLN A 47 -15.94 -7.90 1.47
N LEU A 48 -15.89 -8.44 2.69
CA LEU A 48 -14.77 -8.23 3.60
C LEU A 48 -13.45 -8.76 3.01
N ALA A 49 -13.47 -9.91 2.33
CA ALA A 49 -12.29 -10.41 1.63
C ALA A 49 -11.84 -9.47 0.49
N ALA A 50 -12.78 -8.86 -0.23
CA ALA A 50 -12.50 -7.86 -1.25
C ALA A 50 -11.88 -6.58 -0.64
N VAL A 51 -12.40 -6.11 0.50
CA VAL A 51 -11.84 -4.98 1.26
C VAL A 51 -10.41 -5.30 1.69
N ARG A 52 -10.18 -6.48 2.30
CA ARG A 52 -8.84 -6.93 2.72
C ARG A 52 -7.85 -6.88 1.55
N SER A 53 -8.19 -7.48 0.41
CA SER A 53 -7.33 -7.46 -0.78
C SER A 53 -7.05 -6.04 -1.30
N SER A 54 -8.04 -5.15 -1.20
CA SER A 54 -7.90 -3.73 -1.58
C SER A 54 -6.89 -3.00 -0.68
N VAL A 55 -6.97 -3.24 0.64
CA VAL A 55 -6.05 -2.68 1.64
C VAL A 55 -4.65 -3.27 1.50
N ASP A 56 -4.52 -4.57 1.28
CA ASP A 56 -3.22 -5.24 1.06
C ASP A 56 -2.46 -4.62 -0.11
N LYS A 57 -3.17 -4.30 -1.19
CA LYS A 57 -2.58 -3.59 -2.35
C LYS A 57 -2.13 -2.17 -2.00
N ALA A 58 -2.87 -1.45 -1.15
CA ALA A 58 -2.44 -0.14 -0.68
C ALA A 58 -1.18 -0.27 0.19
N MET A 59 -1.13 -1.23 1.11
CA MET A 59 0.05 -1.49 1.95
C MET A 59 1.29 -1.81 1.11
N LYS A 60 1.18 -2.66 0.08
CA LYS A 60 2.29 -2.96 -0.84
C LYS A 60 2.86 -1.71 -1.50
N LEU A 61 2.02 -0.74 -1.86
CA LEU A 61 2.48 0.53 -2.44
C LEU A 61 3.18 1.42 -1.42
N VAL A 62 2.70 1.44 -0.17
CA VAL A 62 3.36 2.17 0.93
C VAL A 62 4.75 1.60 1.19
N VAL A 63 4.85 0.27 1.28
CA VAL A 63 6.13 -0.44 1.46
C VAL A 63 7.08 -0.17 0.30
N ALA A 64 6.59 -0.24 -0.94
CA ALA A 64 7.41 0.05 -2.12
C ALA A 64 7.97 1.49 -2.09
N GLU A 65 7.14 2.48 -1.72
CA GLU A 65 7.60 3.86 -1.60
C GLU A 65 8.62 4.03 -0.46
N ASN A 66 8.39 3.38 0.69
CA ASN A 66 9.35 3.40 1.81
C ASN A 66 10.72 2.82 1.41
N ILE A 67 10.71 1.69 0.70
CA ILE A 67 11.94 1.06 0.21
C ILE A 67 12.65 1.96 -0.80
N ARG A 68 11.92 2.55 -1.76
CA ARG A 68 12.49 3.49 -2.74
C ARG A 68 13.16 4.69 -2.05
N GLN A 69 12.51 5.27 -1.05
CA GLN A 69 13.07 6.37 -0.27
C GLN A 69 14.28 5.98 0.55
N THR A 70 14.31 4.76 1.10
CA THR A 70 15.44 4.25 1.86
C THR A 70 16.67 4.11 0.98
N VAL A 71 16.51 3.58 -0.23
CA VAL A 71 17.60 3.42 -1.20
C VAL A 71 18.09 4.77 -1.75
N GLU A 72 17.18 5.71 -2.02
CA GLU A 72 17.50 7.11 -2.37
C GLU A 72 18.35 7.76 -1.27
N LYS A 73 18.00 7.56 0.02
CA LYS A 73 18.77 8.07 1.17
C LYS A 73 20.14 7.42 1.35
N MET A 74 20.33 6.20 0.86
CA MET A 74 21.62 5.50 0.88
C MET A 74 22.59 5.98 -0.21
N GLY A 75 22.17 6.93 -1.06
CA GLY A 75 23.01 7.49 -2.13
C GLY A 75 23.14 6.58 -3.35
N VAL A 76 22.25 5.59 -3.50
CA VAL A 76 22.20 4.75 -4.70
C VAL A 76 21.63 5.61 -5.84
N ALA A 77 22.37 5.70 -6.94
CA ALA A 77 21.94 6.45 -8.11
C ALA A 77 20.68 5.82 -8.73
N ALA A 78 19.76 6.65 -9.22
CA ALA A 78 18.47 6.16 -9.75
C ALA A 78 18.61 5.29 -11.01
N ASP A 79 19.74 5.41 -11.72
CA ASP A 79 20.12 4.66 -12.91
C ASP A 79 21.06 3.48 -12.61
N SER A 80 21.34 3.20 -11.34
CA SER A 80 22.20 2.08 -10.95
C SER A 80 21.54 0.73 -11.22
N GLU A 81 22.37 -0.31 -11.38
CA GLU A 81 21.89 -1.68 -11.56
C GLU A 81 21.11 -2.18 -10.33
N GLU A 82 21.51 -1.75 -9.13
CA GLU A 82 20.82 -2.05 -7.87
C GLU A 82 19.42 -1.43 -7.84
N ALA A 83 19.26 -0.18 -8.29
CA ALA A 83 17.96 0.49 -8.37
C ALA A 83 17.03 -0.23 -9.37
N ALA A 84 17.56 -0.69 -10.51
CA ALA A 84 16.80 -1.47 -11.49
C ALA A 84 16.38 -2.85 -10.96
N SER A 85 17.29 -3.56 -10.29
CA SER A 85 17.01 -4.86 -9.64
C SER A 85 15.95 -4.75 -8.55
N LEU A 86 16.01 -3.67 -7.76
CA LEU A 86 15.02 -3.36 -6.74
C LEU A 86 13.64 -3.10 -7.34
N GLN A 87 13.56 -2.26 -8.37
CA GLN A 87 12.29 -1.96 -9.05
C GLN A 87 11.63 -3.24 -9.58
N LYS A 88 12.43 -4.14 -10.17
CA LYS A 88 11.96 -5.45 -10.63
C LYS A 88 11.39 -6.30 -9.47
N SER A 89 12.05 -6.28 -8.31
CA SER A 89 11.61 -7.01 -7.12
C SER A 89 10.30 -6.46 -6.54
N LEU A 90 10.15 -5.12 -6.50
CA LEU A 90 8.92 -4.45 -6.10
C LEU A 90 7.76 -4.78 -7.06
N ASP A 91 8.02 -4.81 -8.37
CA ASP A 91 7.02 -5.16 -9.36
C ASP A 91 6.54 -6.61 -9.21
N LEU A 92 7.44 -7.54 -8.88
CA LEU A 92 7.07 -8.93 -8.57
C LEU A 92 6.20 -9.00 -7.31
N MET A 93 6.58 -8.29 -6.24
CA MET A 93 5.80 -8.21 -4.99
C MET A 93 4.37 -7.69 -5.24
N MET A 94 4.21 -6.72 -6.13
CA MET A 94 2.89 -6.16 -6.48
C MET A 94 2.01 -7.12 -7.28
N LYS A 95 2.60 -8.07 -8.02
CA LYS A 95 1.87 -9.07 -8.83
C LYS A 95 1.42 -10.29 -8.02
N THR A 96 2.06 -10.57 -6.88
CA THR A 96 1.66 -11.66 -5.99
C THR A 96 0.30 -11.37 -5.36
N ARG A 97 -0.61 -12.36 -5.37
CA ARG A 97 -1.93 -12.25 -4.74
C ARG A 97 -1.83 -12.26 -3.22
#